data_AF-A0A2L0P0C7-F1
#
_entry.id   AF-A0A2L0P0C7-F1
#
_cell.length_a   1.000
_cell.length_b   1.000
_cell.length_c   1.000
_cell.angle_alpha   90.00
_cell.angle_beta   90.00
_cell.angle_gamma   90.00
#
_symmetry.space_group_name_H-M   'P 1'
#
loop_
_entity.id
_entity.type
_entity.pdbx_description
1 polymer ?
#
loop_
_entity_poly.entity_id
_entity_poly.type
_entity_poly.pdbx_seq_one_letter_code
_entity_poly.pdbx_strand_id
1 'polypeptide(L)' 'GSGWVWLSVTPQKTLVVESSGNQDSPLMSGNTPVLGLDVWEHAYYHRTAAALYRIAERVCSVLRV' A
#
# COMPACT_ATOMS: atom_id res chain seq x y z
N GLY A 1 5.46 -10.52 9.86
CA GLY A 1 5.27 -11.18 8.55
C GLY A 1 5.65 -10.20 7.46
N SER A 2 6.07 -10.69 6.30
CA SER A 2 6.56 -9.86 5.19
C SER A 2 5.47 -9.58 4.16
N GLY A 3 5.37 -8.35 3.68
CA GLY A 3 4.36 -8.00 2.69
C GLY A 3 4.23 -6.51 2.43
N TRP A 4 3.13 -6.15 1.79
CA TRP A 4 2.84 -4.81 1.33
C TRP A 4 1.41 -4.41 1.66
N VAL A 5 1.19 -3.11 1.86
CA VAL A 5 -0.14 -2.50 1.85
C VAL A 5 -0.25 -1.66 0.60
N TRP A 6 -1.35 -1.82 -0.13
CA TRP A 6 -1.59 -1.18 -1.40
C TRP A 6 -2.82 -0.30 -1.32
N LEU A 7 -2.73 0.83 -2.02
CA LEU A 7 -3.90 1.50 -2.54
C LEU A 7 -3.99 1.17 -4.02
N SER A 8 -5.13 0.61 -4.45
CA SER A 8 -5.34 0.18 -5.84
C SER A 8 -6.65 0.69 -6.40
N VAL A 9 -6.78 0.66 -7.73
CA VAL A 9 -8.04 0.86 -8.45
C VAL A 9 -8.49 -0.46 -9.06
N THR A 10 -9.74 -0.85 -8.79
CA THR A 10 -10.34 -2.06 -9.36
C THR A 10 -10.71 -1.86 -10.84
N PRO A 11 -10.98 -2.94 -11.60
CA PRO A 11 -11.53 -2.83 -12.95
C PRO A 11 -12.80 -1.97 -13.03
N GLN A 12 -13.60 -1.94 -11.96
CA GLN A 12 -14.82 -1.13 -11.82
C GLN A 12 -14.55 0.34 -11.48
N LYS A 13 -13.29 0.79 -11.51
CA LYS A 13 -12.85 2.15 -11.22
C LYS A 13 -13.10 2.60 -9.78
N THR A 14 -13.10 1.65 -8.84
CA THR A 14 -13.24 1.93 -7.41
C THR A 14 -11.87 1.88 -6.73
N LEU A 15 -11.62 2.80 -5.80
CA LEU A 15 -10.45 2.77 -4.93
C LEU A 15 -10.61 1.72 -3.83
N VAL A 16 -9.58 0.92 -3.60
CA VAL A 16 -9.54 -0.10 -2.55
C VAL A 16 -8.20 -0.08 -1.82
N VAL A 17 -8.23 -0.40 -0.53
CA VAL A 17 -7.04 -0.69 0.28
C VAL A 17 -6.95 -2.19 0.44
N GLU A 18 -5.82 -2.78 0.05
CA GLU A 18 -5.59 -4.22 0.11
C GLU A 18 -4.17 -4.53 0.56
N SER A 19 -3.90 -5.75 1.01
CA SER A 19 -2.57 -6.18 1.43
C SER A 19 -2.18 -7.47 0.74
N SER A 20 -0.90 -7.62 0.42
CA SER A 20 -0.35 -8.83 -0.17
C SER A 20 0.82 -9.35 0.66
N GLY A 21 0.98 -10.68 0.67
CA GLY A 21 2.12 -11.33 1.29
C GLY A 21 3.34 -11.28 0.36
N ASN A 22 4.53 -11.23 0.95
CA ASN A 22 5.79 -11.36 0.22
C ASN A 22 5.93 -10.36 -0.94
N GLN A 23 6.03 -10.87 -2.18
CA GLN A 23 6.22 -10.10 -3.42
C GLN A 23 4.97 -10.13 -4.32
N ASP A 24 3.85 -10.62 -3.80
CA ASP A 24 2.59 -10.63 -4.52
C ASP A 24 2.09 -9.20 -4.71
N SER A 25 1.30 -8.95 -5.75
CA SER A 25 0.80 -7.61 -6.05
C SER A 25 -0.65 -7.61 -6.55
N PRO A 26 -1.38 -6.48 -6.39
CA PRO A 26 -2.75 -6.31 -6.90
C PRO A 26 -2.92 -6.59 -8.41
N LEU A 27 -1.83 -6.47 -9.18
CA LEU A 27 -1.82 -6.78 -10.61
C LEU A 27 -2.25 -8.22 -10.89
N MET A 28 -1.97 -9.15 -9.98
CA MET A 28 -2.34 -10.56 -10.09
C MET A 28 -3.87 -10.77 -10.03
N SER A 29 -4.59 -9.82 -9.40
CA SER A 29 -6.06 -9.81 -9.31
C SER A 29 -6.71 -8.85 -10.31
N GLY A 30 -5.93 -8.28 -11.25
CA GLY A 30 -6.42 -7.32 -12.24
C GLY A 30 -6.65 -5.91 -11.70
N ASN A 31 -6.26 -5.64 -10.44
CA ASN A 31 -6.29 -4.31 -9.87
C ASN A 31 -5.05 -3.52 -10.31
N THR A 32 -5.19 -2.20 -10.45
CA THR A 32 -4.07 -1.30 -10.77
C THR A 32 -3.55 -0.66 -9.48
N PRO A 33 -2.33 -1.01 -9.00
CA PRO A 33 -1.77 -0.37 -7.82
C PRO A 33 -1.43 1.10 -8.11
N VAL A 34 -1.80 1.98 -7.18
CA VAL A 34 -1.53 3.44 -7.21
C VAL A 34 -0.42 3.79 -6.22
N LEU A 35 -0.41 3.14 -5.05
CA LEU A 35 0.63 3.27 -4.04
C LEU A 35 0.89 1.92 -3.37
N GLY A 36 2.15 1.58 -3.14
CA GLY A 36 2.57 0.46 -2.30
C GLY A 36 3.38 0.94 -1.11
N LEU A 37 3.08 0.42 0.07
CA LEU A 37 3.82 0.61 1.31
C LEU A 37 4.47 -0.71 1.69
N ASP A 38 5.80 -0.73 1.69
CA ASP A 38 6.58 -1.87 2.13
C ASP A 38 6.49 -1.99 3.66
N VAL A 39 5.95 -3.11 4.13
CA VAL A 39 5.84 -3.43 5.57
C VAL A 39 6.74 -4.59 5.97
N TRP A 40 7.76 -4.89 5.17
CA TRP A 40 8.83 -5.78 5.58
C TRP A 40 9.68 -5.11 6.66
N GLU A 41 10.21 -5.91 7.59
CA GLU A 41 11.03 -5.44 8.71
C GLU A 41 12.23 -4.60 8.25
N HIS A 42 12.83 -4.94 7.10
CA HIS A 42 13.95 -4.19 6.54
C HIS A 42 13.57 -2.77 6.09
N ALA A 43 12.30 -2.54 5.71
CA ALA A 43 11.84 -1.24 5.22
C ALA A 43 11.77 -0.19 6.34
N TYR A 44 11.59 -0.62 7.59
CA TYR A 44 11.51 0.25 8.77
C TYR A 44 12.60 -0.03 9.81
N TYR A 45 13.61 -0.82 9.47
CA TYR A 45 14.73 -1.09 10.36
C TYR A 45 15.55 0.18 10.68
N HIS A 46 15.67 1.08 9.69
CA HIS A 46 16.39 2.36 9.81
C HIS A 46 15.47 3.59 9.79
N ARG A 47 14.15 3.40 9.72
CA ARG A 47 13.14 4.47 9.72
C ARG A 47 11.95 4.04 10.57
N THR A 48 11.51 4.86 11.53
CA THR A 48 10.38 4.50 12.41
C THR A 48 9.10 4.25 11.61
N ALA A 49 8.30 3.24 12.03
CA ALA A 49 6.99 2.93 11.46
C ALA A 49 6.04 4.15 11.39
N ALA A 50 6.23 5.13 12.28
CA ALA A 50 5.53 6.41 12.25
C ALA A 50 5.70 7.19 10.93
N ALA A 51 6.84 7.05 10.23
CA ALA A 51 7.06 7.67 8.92
C ALA A 51 6.18 7.04 7.83
N LEU A 52 5.95 5.72 7.89
CA LEU A 52 5.06 5.01 6.97
C LEU A 52 3.59 5.43 7.19
N TYR A 53 3.16 5.57 8.43
CA TYR A 53 1.83 6.09 8.77
C TYR A 53 1.59 7.50 8.22
N ARG A 54 2.59 8.38 8.28
CA ARG A 54 2.47 9.74 7.73
C ARG A 54 2.36 9.76 6.21
N ILE A 55 3.01 8.83 5.51
CA ILE A 55 2.86 8.69 4.06
C ILE A 55 1.44 8.23 3.72
N ALA A 56 0.92 7.25 4.46
CA ALA A 56 -0.45 6.78 4.30
C ALA A 56 -1.48 7.90 4.52
N GLU A 57 -1.38 8.65 5.63
CA GLU A 57 -2.27 9.79 5.90
C GLU A 57 -2.18 10.89 4.83
N ARG A 58 -0.96 11.19 4.35
CA ARG A 58 -0.77 12.17 3.29
C ARG A 58 -1.46 11.73 2.00
N VAL A 59 -1.38 10.45 1.68
CA VAL A 59 -2.02 9.88 0.48
C VAL A 59 -3.54 9.92 0.61
N CYS A 60 -4.11 9.52 1.75
CA CYS A 60 -5.56 9.66 1.99
C CYS A 60 -6.01 11.13 1.88
N SER A 61 -5.24 12.06 2.45
CA SER A 61 -5.57 13.50 2.40
C SER A 61 -5.57 14.09 0.99
N VAL A 62 -4.68 13.61 0.12
CA VAL A 62 -4.60 14.06 -1.29
C VAL A 62 -5.72 13.44 -2.13
N LEU A 63 -6.09 12.20 -1.83
CA LEU A 63 -7.07 11.45 -2.61
C LEU A 63 -8.52 11.66 -2.17
N ARG A 64 -8.77 12.44 -1.10
CA ARG A 64 -10.11 12.69 -0.53
C ARG A 64 -10.91 11.40 -0.29
N VAL A 65 -10.20 10.35 0.15
CA VAL A 65 -10.79 9.10 0.65
C VAL A 65 -10.88 9.15 2.17
#